data_AF-A0A9P6Z6E9-F1
#
_entry.id   AF-A0A9P6Z6E9-F1
#
_cell.length_a   1.000
_cell.length_b   1.000
_cell.length_c   1.000
_cell.angle_alpha   90.00
_cell.angle_beta   90.00
_cell.angle_gamma   90.00
#
_symmetry.space_group_name_H-M   'P 1'
#
loop_
_entity.id
_entity.type
_entity.pdbx_description
1 polymer ?
#
loop_
_entity_poly.entity_id
_entity_poly.type
_entity_poly.pdbx_seq_one_letter_code
_entity_poly.pdbx_strand_id
1 'polypeptide(L)'
;MKTYSILVVTSLLLKTCSAGIWSSDTNQVDPVEAEKDLPESPTSKYDYKLSFKKPYYYNDSVPFWSTGGDVLKGEEFIRLSPSIPNTSGWIWSEIKNPYEEWETEVSFRVTENNLDLSLAQQINGMVSVFGLIQLIQW
;
A
#
# COMPACT_ATOMS: atom_id res chain seq x y z
N MET A 1 -45.85 -51.35 14.41
CA MET A 1 -44.92 -51.20 13.28
C MET A 1 -45.58 -50.34 12.22
N LYS A 2 -45.06 -49.14 11.98
CA LYS A 2 -45.37 -48.28 10.82
C LYS A 2 -44.35 -47.13 10.84
N THR A 3 -43.29 -47.27 10.05
CA THR A 3 -42.33 -46.21 9.74
C THR A 3 -42.89 -45.38 8.58
N TYR A 4 -42.99 -44.07 8.75
CA TYR A 4 -43.27 -43.15 7.64
C TYR A 4 -42.05 -42.27 7.40
N SER A 5 -41.58 -42.38 6.17
CA SER A 5 -40.38 -41.80 5.59
C SER A 5 -40.44 -40.27 5.60
N ILE A 6 -39.48 -39.65 6.28
CA ILE A 6 -39.26 -38.19 6.28
C ILE A 6 -38.46 -37.86 5.01
N LEU A 7 -39.15 -37.69 3.89
CA LEU A 7 -38.55 -37.20 2.63
C LEU A 7 -39.41 -36.10 2.00
N VAL A 8 -39.90 -35.13 2.79
CA VAL A 8 -40.72 -34.02 2.25
C VAL A 8 -40.25 -32.61 2.71
N VAL A 9 -39.24 -32.46 3.57
CA VAL A 9 -38.93 -31.14 4.17
C VAL A 9 -37.47 -30.70 3.96
N THR A 10 -36.92 -30.85 2.76
CA THR A 10 -35.62 -30.24 2.41
C THR A 10 -35.59 -29.58 1.03
N SER A 11 -36.71 -29.44 0.32
CA SER A 11 -36.72 -28.78 -1.01
C SER A 11 -36.95 -27.25 -1.00
N LEU A 12 -37.04 -26.61 0.17
CA LEU A 12 -36.98 -25.15 0.27
C LEU A 12 -35.72 -24.78 1.05
N LEU A 13 -34.63 -24.50 0.32
CA LEU A 13 -33.49 -23.63 0.67
C LEU A 13 -32.21 -23.97 -0.12
N LEU A 14 -32.32 -24.69 -1.24
CA LEU A 14 -31.37 -24.48 -2.33
C LEU A 14 -31.85 -23.27 -3.12
N LYS A 15 -31.41 -22.06 -2.72
CA LYS A 15 -31.24 -20.97 -3.70
C LYS A 15 -30.16 -21.44 -4.66
N THR A 16 -30.60 -22.21 -5.65
CA THR A 16 -29.89 -22.35 -6.91
C THR A 16 -29.56 -20.93 -7.37
N CYS A 17 -28.27 -20.59 -7.36
CA CYS A 17 -27.72 -19.57 -8.23
C CYS A 17 -27.83 -20.13 -9.65
N SER A 18 -29.06 -20.29 -10.14
CA SER A 18 -29.32 -20.33 -11.56
C SER A 18 -29.03 -18.93 -12.03
N ALA A 19 -27.79 -18.70 -12.49
CA ALA A 19 -27.57 -17.69 -13.49
C ALA A 19 -28.56 -18.02 -14.61
N GLY A 20 -29.64 -17.25 -14.68
CA GLY A 20 -30.71 -17.44 -15.63
C GLY A 20 -30.13 -17.43 -17.04
N ILE A 21 -30.09 -18.60 -17.66
CA ILE A 21 -29.80 -18.82 -19.08
C ILE A 21 -31.03 -18.47 -19.96
N TRP A 22 -32.11 -17.94 -19.38
CA TRP A 22 -33.30 -17.55 -20.14
C TRP A 22 -33.88 -16.23 -19.63
N SER A 23 -33.25 -15.13 -20.02
CA SER A 23 -33.95 -13.85 -20.17
C SER A 23 -33.91 -13.51 -21.66
N SER A 24 -35.07 -13.47 -22.31
CA SER A 24 -35.23 -13.19 -23.73
C SER A 24 -35.29 -11.69 -24.06
N ASP A 25 -34.82 -10.83 -23.15
CA ASP A 25 -34.49 -9.44 -23.42
C ASP A 25 -32.97 -9.31 -23.50
N THR A 26 -32.40 -9.72 -24.63
CA THR A 26 -31.02 -9.40 -24.97
C THR A 26 -30.97 -7.95 -25.45
N ASN A 27 -31.01 -6.99 -24.53
CA ASN A 27 -30.19 -5.80 -24.72
C ASN A 27 -28.76 -6.30 -24.60
N GLN A 28 -28.20 -6.74 -25.73
CA GLN A 28 -26.78 -7.00 -25.86
C GLN A 28 -26.11 -5.63 -25.70
N VAL A 29 -25.86 -5.24 -24.45
CA VAL A 29 -25.05 -4.08 -24.16
C VAL A 29 -23.70 -4.39 -24.77
N ASP A 30 -23.35 -3.64 -25.80
CA ASP A 30 -22.07 -3.82 -26.48
C ASP A 30 -20.97 -3.81 -25.40
N PRO A 31 -20.01 -4.76 -25.43
CA PRO A 31 -18.97 -4.85 -24.40
C PRO A 31 -18.20 -3.52 -24.19
N VAL A 32 -18.16 -2.69 -25.23
CA VAL A 32 -17.60 -1.33 -25.24
C VAL A 32 -18.41 -0.37 -24.38
N GLU A 33 -19.74 -0.48 -24.38
CA GLU A 33 -20.63 0.37 -23.57
C GLU A 33 -20.56 -0.05 -22.09
N ALA A 34 -20.44 -1.35 -21.81
CA ALA A 34 -20.27 -1.88 -20.46
C ALA A 34 -18.92 -1.49 -19.82
N GLU A 35 -17.87 -1.28 -20.62
CA GLU A 35 -16.56 -0.77 -20.15
C GLU A 35 -16.64 0.72 -19.75
N LYS A 36 -17.51 1.50 -20.40
CA LYS A 36 -17.71 2.93 -20.11
C LYS A 36 -18.33 3.19 -18.73
N ASP A 37 -19.10 2.23 -18.23
CA ASP A 37 -19.79 2.31 -16.93
C ASP A 37 -18.95 1.72 -15.78
N LEU A 38 -17.77 1.18 -16.07
CA LEU A 38 -16.84 0.77 -15.02
C LEU A 38 -16.32 2.02 -14.29
N PRO A 39 -16.15 1.98 -12.96
CA PRO A 39 -15.47 3.05 -12.25
C PRO A 39 -14.09 3.21 -12.87
N GLU A 40 -13.82 4.38 -13.45
CA GLU A 40 -12.53 4.74 -14.00
C GLU A 40 -11.47 4.46 -12.93
N SER A 41 -10.50 3.60 -13.26
CA SER A 41 -9.40 3.33 -12.32
C SER A 41 -8.74 4.66 -11.95
N PRO A 42 -8.42 4.92 -10.67
CA PRO A 42 -7.85 6.20 -10.27
C PRO A 42 -6.59 6.46 -11.10
N THR A 43 -6.60 7.58 -11.83
CA THR A 43 -5.47 7.95 -12.69
C THR A 43 -4.27 8.29 -11.79
N SER A 44 -3.26 7.44 -11.80
CA SER A 44 -2.02 7.68 -11.06
C SER A 44 -1.22 8.83 -11.72
N LYS A 45 -0.93 9.86 -10.94
CA LYS A 45 -0.14 11.02 -11.36
C LYS A 45 1.13 11.12 -10.53
N TYR A 46 2.27 11.19 -11.21
CA TYR A 46 3.56 11.37 -10.56
C TYR A 46 3.78 12.84 -10.13
N ASP A 47 4.10 13.06 -8.85
CA ASP A 47 4.51 14.36 -8.32
C ASP A 47 6.00 14.38 -8.01
N TYR A 48 6.75 15.19 -8.77
CA TYR A 48 8.20 15.30 -8.63
C TYR A 48 8.63 16.04 -7.35
N LYS A 49 7.76 16.85 -6.73
CA LYS A 49 8.12 17.61 -5.52
C LYS A 49 8.12 16.73 -4.27
N LEU A 50 7.24 15.74 -4.26
CA LEU A 50 7.11 14.74 -3.20
C LEU A 50 7.91 13.46 -3.52
N SER A 51 8.84 13.54 -4.47
CA SER A 51 9.64 12.39 -4.91
C SER A 51 11.10 12.77 -5.05
N PHE A 52 11.99 11.80 -4.81
CA PHE A 52 13.39 11.90 -5.19
C PHE A 52 13.87 10.57 -5.76
N LYS A 53 14.76 10.62 -6.74
CA LYS A 53 15.41 9.46 -7.35
C LYS A 53 16.86 9.79 -7.66
N LYS A 54 17.65 8.79 -8.05
CA LYS A 54 19.03 9.03 -8.50
C LYS A 54 19.05 9.98 -9.70
N PRO A 55 19.98 10.97 -9.76
CA PRO A 55 20.93 11.38 -8.73
C PRO A 55 20.26 12.11 -7.57
N TYR A 56 20.62 11.76 -6.33
CA TYR A 56 19.87 12.18 -5.14
C TYR A 56 20.12 13.62 -4.69
N TYR A 57 21.29 14.17 -5.03
CA TYR A 57 21.75 15.44 -4.48
C TYR A 57 21.91 16.50 -5.57
N TYR A 58 21.50 17.71 -5.22
CA TYR A 58 21.78 18.93 -5.97
C TYR A 58 22.36 19.94 -4.97
N ASN A 59 23.62 20.36 -5.18
CA ASN A 59 24.35 21.25 -4.27
C ASN A 59 24.28 20.77 -2.80
N ASP A 60 24.65 19.52 -2.53
CA ASP A 60 24.70 18.87 -1.19
C ASP A 60 23.37 18.70 -0.43
N SER A 61 22.25 18.97 -1.11
CA SER A 61 20.90 18.86 -0.55
C SER A 61 19.98 18.04 -1.45
N VAL A 62 18.95 17.45 -0.85
CA VAL A 62 17.86 16.79 -1.60
C VAL A 62 16.78 17.85 -1.83
N PRO A 63 16.43 18.19 -3.08
CA PRO A 63 15.43 19.23 -3.34
C PRO A 63 14.09 18.89 -2.70
N PHE A 64 13.46 19.84 -1.99
CA PHE A 64 12.16 19.69 -1.30
C PHE A 64 12.15 18.75 -0.08
N TRP A 65 13.31 18.21 0.31
CA TRP A 65 13.42 17.27 1.43
C TRP A 65 14.48 17.72 2.42
N SER A 66 14.09 17.75 3.68
CA SER A 66 14.97 18.01 4.82
C SER A 66 15.53 16.68 5.36
N THR A 67 16.79 16.71 5.77
CA THR A 67 17.49 15.57 6.37
C THR A 67 18.11 15.98 7.70
N GLY A 68 18.15 15.07 8.67
CA GLY A 68 18.76 15.34 9.98
C GLY A 68 19.07 14.08 10.77
N GLY A 69 19.74 14.25 11.92
CA GLY A 69 20.31 13.14 12.69
C GLY A 69 21.59 12.60 12.06
N ASP A 70 21.80 11.28 12.15
CA ASP A 70 23.05 10.61 11.72
C ASP A 70 23.02 10.17 10.23
N VAL A 71 22.36 10.97 9.38
CA VAL A 71 22.22 10.65 7.94
C VAL A 71 23.56 10.83 7.23
N LEU A 72 23.99 9.79 6.54
CA LEU A 72 25.19 9.81 5.70
C LEU A 72 24.80 10.08 4.24
N LYS A 73 25.30 11.20 3.72
CA LYS A 73 25.11 11.62 2.33
C LYS A 73 26.28 11.10 1.49
N GLY A 74 26.02 10.16 0.58
CA GLY A 74 26.98 9.73 -0.44
C GLY A 74 26.47 10.12 -1.82
N GLU A 75 27.35 10.30 -2.80
CA GLU A 75 26.95 10.70 -4.17
C GLU A 75 25.88 9.78 -4.77
N GLU A 76 26.01 8.47 -4.51
CA GLU A 76 25.18 7.41 -5.09
C GLU A 76 24.12 6.83 -4.13
N PHE A 77 24.10 7.26 -2.87
CA PHE A 77 23.19 6.71 -1.86
C PHE A 77 22.84 7.71 -0.74
N ILE A 78 21.65 7.55 -0.18
CA ILE A 78 21.26 8.18 1.07
C ILE A 78 21.20 7.07 2.12
N ARG A 79 22.02 7.15 3.17
CA ARG A 79 21.99 6.19 4.27
C ARG A 79 21.42 6.88 5.50
N LEU A 80 20.21 6.46 5.90
CA LEU A 80 19.50 7.07 7.02
C LEU A 80 20.20 6.86 8.37
N SER A 81 20.74 5.67 8.61
CA SER A 81 21.50 5.36 9.81
C SER A 81 22.63 4.39 9.50
N PRO A 82 23.84 4.56 10.07
CA PRO A 82 24.91 3.58 9.99
C PRO A 82 24.63 2.36 10.88
N SER A 83 25.40 1.28 10.71
CA SER A 83 25.33 0.07 11.55
C SER A 83 26.04 0.26 12.91
N ILE A 84 25.84 1.42 13.54
CA ILE A 84 26.42 1.79 14.82
C ILE A 84 25.26 1.84 15.84
N PRO A 85 25.41 1.31 17.06
CA PRO A 85 24.35 1.41 18.05
C PRO A 85 24.02 2.87 18.38
N ASN A 86 22.76 3.13 18.69
CA ASN A 86 22.23 4.46 19.07
C ASN A 86 22.29 5.53 17.97
N THR A 87 22.36 5.16 16.69
CA THR A 87 22.26 6.13 15.59
C THR A 87 20.87 6.17 15.00
N SER A 88 20.37 7.39 14.79
CA SER A 88 19.06 7.62 14.20
C SER A 88 19.12 8.80 13.24
N GLY A 89 18.60 8.61 12.04
CA GLY A 89 18.49 9.66 11.05
C GLY A 89 17.14 9.61 10.37
N TRP A 90 16.76 10.74 9.78
CA TRP A 90 15.47 10.94 9.17
C TRP A 90 15.58 11.75 7.90
N ILE A 91 14.59 11.57 7.04
CA ILE A 91 14.38 12.36 5.83
C ILE A 91 12.89 12.64 5.73
N TRP A 92 12.52 13.89 5.52
CA TRP A 92 11.12 14.34 5.50
C TRP A 92 10.92 15.40 4.43
N SER A 93 9.76 15.37 3.75
CA SER A 93 9.40 16.38 2.76
C SER A 93 9.08 17.71 3.47
N GLU A 94 9.57 18.81 2.90
CA GLU A 94 9.27 20.17 3.40
C GLU A 94 7.86 20.60 3.01
N ILE A 95 7.33 20.02 1.94
CA ILE A 95 6.01 20.29 1.40
C ILE A 95 5.01 19.29 2.02
N LYS A 96 3.89 19.82 2.53
CA LYS A 96 2.76 19.00 2.98
C LYS A 96 2.09 18.35 1.77
N ASN A 97 1.76 17.07 1.88
CA ASN A 97 1.00 16.37 0.85
C ASN A 97 -0.40 17.00 0.65
N PRO A 98 -0.74 17.52 -0.54
CA PRO A 98 -2.05 18.13 -0.81
C PRO A 98 -3.11 17.11 -1.24
N TYR A 99 -2.74 15.86 -1.52
CA TYR A 99 -3.63 14.85 -2.10
C TYR A 99 -4.40 14.09 -1.03
N GLU A 100 -5.70 13.90 -1.25
CA GLU A 100 -6.57 13.09 -0.39
C GLU A 100 -6.25 11.59 -0.52
N GLU A 101 -6.13 11.12 -1.76
CA GLU A 101 -5.70 9.77 -2.11
C GLU A 101 -4.29 9.83 -2.69
N TRP A 102 -3.38 9.01 -2.17
CA TRP A 102 -1.99 9.00 -2.62
C TRP A 102 -1.38 7.62 -2.48
N GLU A 103 -0.39 7.36 -3.33
CA GLU A 103 0.42 6.16 -3.34
C GLU A 103 1.90 6.57 -3.35
N THR A 104 2.76 5.80 -2.70
CA THR A 104 4.21 6.03 -2.71
C THR A 104 4.95 4.72 -2.96
N GLU A 105 5.95 4.78 -3.84
CA GLU A 105 6.88 3.68 -4.06
C GLU A 105 8.19 3.95 -3.31
N VAL A 106 8.58 3.05 -2.41
CA VAL A 106 9.81 3.21 -1.60
C VAL A 106 10.74 2.03 -1.84
N SER A 107 11.91 2.33 -2.41
CA SER A 107 12.98 1.36 -2.59
C SER A 107 14.09 1.62 -1.55
N PHE A 108 14.30 0.67 -0.63
CA PHE A 108 15.35 0.77 0.39
C PHE A 108 16.10 -0.56 0.51
N ARG A 109 17.35 -0.47 1.01
CA ARG A 109 18.17 -1.64 1.34
C ARG A 109 18.58 -1.55 2.80
N VAL A 110 18.28 -2.61 3.56
CA VAL A 110 18.80 -2.80 4.91
C VAL A 110 19.96 -3.77 4.84
N THR A 111 21.06 -3.47 5.53
CA THR A 111 22.20 -4.37 5.64
C THR A 111 22.68 -4.33 7.07
N GLU A 112 22.68 -5.49 7.71
CA GLU A 112 23.11 -5.69 9.09
C GLU A 112 24.34 -6.60 9.07
N ASN A 113 25.40 -6.19 9.76
CA ASN A 113 26.65 -6.95 9.83
C ASN A 113 26.76 -7.80 11.12
N ASN A 114 25.83 -7.64 12.07
CA ASN A 114 25.87 -8.33 13.35
C ASN A 114 24.51 -8.97 13.66
N LEU A 115 24.52 -10.30 13.78
CA LEU A 115 23.39 -11.10 14.23
C LEU A 115 23.20 -10.87 15.75
N ASP A 116 22.57 -9.79 16.15
CA ASP A 116 21.89 -9.74 17.43
C ASP A 116 20.38 -9.76 17.19
N LEU A 117 19.82 -10.98 17.22
CA LEU A 117 18.44 -11.32 16.88
C LEU A 117 17.40 -10.61 17.77
N SER A 118 17.82 -9.83 18.76
CA SER A 118 16.96 -8.99 19.61
C SER A 118 16.42 -7.75 18.89
N LEU A 119 17.16 -7.15 17.95
CA LEU A 119 16.75 -5.92 17.24
C LEU A 119 15.74 -6.18 16.12
N ALA A 120 15.81 -7.33 15.46
CA ALA A 120 14.87 -7.73 14.40
C ALA A 120 13.42 -7.85 14.92
N GLN A 121 13.24 -8.18 16.21
CA GLN A 121 11.91 -8.23 16.83
C GLN A 121 11.36 -6.82 17.13
N GLN A 122 12.22 -5.83 17.36
CA GLN A 122 11.83 -4.44 17.61
C GLN A 122 11.46 -3.70 16.33
N ILE A 123 12.10 -4.03 15.20
CA ILE A 123 11.74 -3.46 13.88
C ILE A 123 10.36 -3.93 13.44
N ASN A 124 9.97 -5.19 13.72
CA ASN A 124 8.60 -5.65 13.47
C ASN A 124 7.55 -4.92 14.35
N GLY A 125 7.94 -4.45 15.54
CA GLY A 125 7.10 -3.57 16.36
C GLY A 125 7.02 -2.13 15.82
N MET A 126 8.09 -1.61 15.22
CA MET A 126 8.16 -0.24 14.70
C MET A 126 7.58 -0.08 13.29
N VAL A 127 7.55 -1.13 12.47
CA VAL A 127 6.82 -1.13 11.18
C VAL A 127 5.30 -1.14 11.40
N SER A 128 4.83 -1.41 12.62
CA SER A 128 3.44 -1.14 13.06
C SER A 128 3.12 0.36 13.18
N VAL A 129 3.97 1.28 12.72
CA VAL A 129 3.62 2.70 12.54
C VAL A 129 2.76 2.93 11.28
N PHE A 130 2.72 1.99 10.33
CA PHE A 130 1.78 2.07 9.19
C PHE A 130 0.31 1.89 9.60
N GLY A 131 0.03 1.34 10.79
CA GLY A 131 -1.31 1.31 11.38
C GLY A 131 -1.71 2.61 12.10
N LEU A 132 -0.76 3.54 12.31
CA LEU A 132 -0.98 4.76 13.09
C LEU A 132 -1.18 6.02 12.23
N ILE A 133 -0.93 5.94 10.91
CA ILE A 133 -1.20 7.05 9.98
C ILE A 133 -2.72 7.29 9.78
N GLN A 134 -3.56 6.35 10.20
CA GLN A 134 -5.03 6.52 10.29
C GLN A 134 -5.50 7.21 11.58
N LEU A 135 -4.61 7.64 12.49
CA LEU A 135 -4.99 8.23 13.79
C LEU A 135 -4.48 9.66 14.02
N ILE A 136 -4.06 10.36 12.96
CA ILE A 136 -3.79 11.80 13.02
C ILE A 136 -4.66 12.52 11.97
N GLN A 137 -5.97 12.28 12.12
CA GLN A 137 -7.03 13.18 11.67
C GLN A 137 -7.90 13.44 12.89
N TRP A 138 -7.46 14.39 13.74
CA TRP A 138 -8.25 15.33 14.54
C TRP A 138 -7.32 16.47 14.97
#